data_AF-A0A7W1RUS6-F1
#
_entry.id   AF-A0A7W1RUS6-F1
#
_cell.length_a   1.000
_cell.length_b   1.000
_cell.length_c   1.000
_cell.angle_alpha   90.00
_cell.angle_beta   90.00
_cell.angle_gamma   90.00
#
_symmetry.space_group_name_H-M   'P 1'
#
loop_
_entity.id
_entity.type
_entity.pdbx_description
1 polymer ?
#
loop_
_entity_poly.entity_id
_entity_poly.type
_entity_poly.pdbx_seq_one_letter_code
_entity_poly.pdbx_strand_id
1 'polypeptide(L)'
;MRLLPVLLLIAILAASCGGSGQSVSTLGTTRSCLTKDGVRLGGTLDFVATTATGGALKANLATNVVTVVFGQTAADADNIDQAYRRFRSANVGIDDVLRQQGNAVMLWHEHPSDADIARITRCL
;
A
#
# COMPACT_ATOMS: atom_id res chain seq x y z
N MET A 1 -20.43 -50.82 -17.06
CA MET A 1 -20.20 -49.45 -17.55
C MET A 1 -21.49 -48.65 -17.42
N ARG A 2 -21.54 -47.68 -16.48
CA ARG A 2 -22.44 -46.50 -16.44
C ARG A 2 -22.16 -45.70 -15.16
N LEU A 3 -20.90 -45.30 -15.00
CA LEU A 3 -20.46 -44.24 -14.09
C LEU A 3 -20.55 -42.93 -14.87
N LEU A 4 -21.60 -42.14 -14.69
CA LEU A 4 -21.74 -40.72 -15.10
C LEU A 4 -23.22 -40.38 -14.83
N PRO A 5 -23.59 -39.63 -13.78
CA PRO A 5 -23.15 -38.25 -13.61
C PRO A 5 -23.05 -37.84 -12.12
N VAL A 6 -21.94 -38.15 -11.46
CA VAL A 6 -21.55 -37.49 -10.18
C VAL A 6 -20.76 -36.19 -10.46
N LEU A 7 -20.66 -35.78 -11.73
CA LEU A 7 -19.89 -34.63 -12.17
C LEU A 7 -20.59 -33.27 -11.96
N LEU A 8 -21.83 -33.26 -11.45
CA LEU A 8 -22.62 -32.03 -11.36
C LEU A 8 -22.45 -31.26 -10.03
N LEU A 9 -21.60 -31.72 -9.09
CA LEU A 9 -21.53 -31.17 -7.73
C LEU A 9 -20.31 -30.28 -7.41
N ILE A 10 -19.38 -30.04 -8.35
CA ILE A 10 -18.09 -29.34 -8.04
C ILE A 10 -17.96 -27.97 -8.75
N ALA A 11 -18.96 -27.52 -9.50
CA ALA A 11 -18.86 -26.32 -10.33
C ALA A 11 -19.26 -24.98 -9.67
N ILE A 12 -19.34 -24.87 -8.33
CA ILE A 12 -19.78 -23.63 -7.64
C ILE A 12 -18.76 -23.14 -6.59
N LEU A 13 -17.46 -23.25 -6.87
CA LEU A 13 -16.40 -22.64 -6.04
C LEU A 13 -15.65 -21.50 -6.75
N ALA A 14 -16.20 -20.96 -7.84
CA ALA A 14 -15.62 -19.83 -8.55
C ALA A 14 -16.63 -18.68 -8.65
N ALA A 15 -16.63 -17.81 -7.64
CA ALA A 15 -16.81 -16.35 -7.75
C ALA A 15 -17.39 -15.73 -6.46
N SER A 16 -16.54 -15.46 -5.48
CA SER A 16 -16.74 -14.27 -4.63
C SER A 16 -15.40 -13.81 -4.05
N CYS A 17 -14.44 -13.52 -4.94
CA CYS A 17 -13.29 -12.70 -4.58
C CYS A 17 -13.62 -11.26 -4.97
N GLY A 18 -13.78 -10.40 -3.97
CA GLY A 18 -13.58 -8.96 -4.06
C GLY A 18 -14.54 -8.20 -4.97
N GLY A 19 -15.65 -7.72 -4.41
CA GLY A 19 -16.42 -6.64 -5.02
C GLY A 19 -15.50 -5.47 -5.36
N SER A 20 -15.43 -5.16 -6.65
CA SER A 20 -14.66 -4.08 -7.24
C SER A 20 -15.31 -2.73 -6.93
N GLY A 21 -15.09 -2.24 -5.72
CA GLY A 21 -14.93 -0.82 -5.45
C GLY A 21 -13.49 -0.64 -4.99
N GLN A 22 -12.71 0.26 -5.61
CA GLN A 22 -11.41 0.64 -5.06
C GLN A 22 -11.68 1.25 -3.68
N SER A 23 -11.61 0.45 -2.62
CA SER A 23 -11.77 0.94 -1.26
C SER A 23 -10.62 1.88 -0.98
N VAL A 24 -10.94 3.12 -0.64
CA VAL A 24 -9.96 4.12 -0.21
C VAL A 24 -9.20 3.54 0.99
N SER A 25 -7.89 3.38 0.86
CA SER A 25 -7.01 2.88 1.91
C SER A 25 -7.01 3.88 3.06
N THR A 26 -7.16 3.41 4.30
CA THR A 26 -7.15 4.31 5.47
C THR A 26 -5.98 4.00 6.38
N LEU A 27 -5.53 5.02 7.11
CA LEU A 27 -4.48 4.90 8.13
C LEU A 27 -4.81 3.80 9.15
N GLY A 28 -6.07 3.73 9.62
CA GLY A 28 -6.50 2.74 10.62
C GLY A 28 -6.47 1.30 10.12
N THR A 29 -7.02 1.05 8.92
CA THR A 29 -7.04 -0.28 8.30
C THR A 29 -5.63 -0.78 8.00
N THR A 30 -4.82 0.07 7.36
CA THR A 30 -3.42 -0.26 7.03
C THR A 30 -2.59 -0.53 8.28
N ARG A 31 -2.71 0.33 9.32
CA ARG A 31 -2.02 0.15 10.61
C ARG A 31 -2.37 -1.20 11.26
N SER A 32 -3.66 -1.55 11.28
CA SER A 32 -4.11 -2.82 11.86
C SER A 32 -3.54 -4.02 11.10
N CYS A 33 -3.59 -3.97 9.77
CA CYS A 33 -3.06 -5.03 8.90
C CYS A 33 -1.55 -5.22 9.09
N LEU A 34 -0.76 -4.14 9.02
CA LEU A 34 0.70 -4.19 9.17
C LEU A 34 1.12 -4.67 10.57
N THR A 35 0.40 -4.24 11.60
CA THR A 35 0.68 -4.68 12.98
C THR A 35 0.40 -6.17 13.16
N LYS A 36 -0.69 -6.69 12.57
CA LYS A 36 -0.99 -8.14 12.56
C LYS A 36 0.06 -8.93 11.79
N ASP A 37 0.68 -8.32 10.78
CA ASP A 37 1.78 -8.91 10.02
C ASP A 37 3.16 -8.76 10.70
N GLY A 38 3.19 -8.29 11.96
CA GLY A 38 4.42 -8.13 12.72
C GLY A 38 5.34 -7.01 12.21
N VAL A 39 4.83 -6.09 11.38
CA VAL A 39 5.60 -4.93 10.93
C VAL A 39 5.66 -3.90 12.05
N ARG A 40 6.88 -3.43 12.38
CA ARG A 40 7.07 -2.42 13.41
C ARG A 40 6.71 -1.04 12.88
N LEU A 41 5.72 -0.41 13.51
CA LEU A 41 5.27 0.93 13.13
C LEU A 41 5.89 2.00 14.05
N GLY A 42 6.10 3.20 13.50
CA GLY A 42 6.58 4.37 14.24
C GLY A 42 7.89 4.94 13.70
N GLY A 43 8.26 6.10 14.27
CA GLY A 43 9.39 6.92 13.83
C GLY A 43 8.93 8.31 13.35
N THR A 44 9.90 9.19 13.07
CA THR A 44 9.62 10.55 12.60
C THR A 44 9.07 10.55 11.18
N LEU A 45 8.02 11.33 10.97
CA LEU A 45 7.42 11.62 9.66
C LEU A 45 8.05 12.89 9.08
N ASP A 46 8.24 12.92 7.77
CA ASP A 46 8.70 14.11 7.06
C ASP A 46 7.57 15.16 6.90
N PHE A 47 7.93 16.35 6.43
CA PHE A 47 6.99 17.47 6.28
C PHE A 47 5.76 17.12 5.42
N VAL A 48 5.95 16.44 4.29
CA VAL A 48 4.85 16.06 3.40
C VAL A 48 3.93 15.07 4.11
N ALA A 49 4.49 14.06 4.78
CA ALA A 49 3.72 13.08 5.53
C ALA A 49 2.93 13.69 6.69
N THR A 50 3.50 14.67 7.42
CA THR A 50 2.80 15.33 8.55
C THR A 50 1.63 16.22 8.12
N THR A 51 1.55 16.61 6.85
CA THR A 51 0.52 17.51 6.32
C THR A 51 -0.57 16.78 5.53
N ALA A 52 -0.47 15.46 5.39
CA ALA A 52 -1.40 14.66 4.60
C ALA A 52 -2.80 14.56 5.23
N THR A 53 -3.84 14.76 4.42
CA THR A 53 -5.24 14.84 4.85
C THR A 53 -5.82 13.50 5.31
N GLY A 54 -5.32 12.38 4.80
CA GLY A 54 -5.65 11.01 5.25
C GLY A 54 -4.72 10.48 6.34
N GLY A 55 -3.75 11.29 6.78
CA GLY A 55 -2.70 10.92 7.72
C GLY A 55 -1.57 10.11 7.09
N ALA A 56 -0.63 9.67 7.92
CA ALA A 56 0.52 8.89 7.48
C ALA A 56 1.01 7.94 8.58
N LEU A 57 1.78 6.93 8.18
CA LEU A 57 2.53 6.05 9.08
C LEU A 57 3.91 5.77 8.51
N LYS A 58 4.85 5.46 9.40
CA LYS A 58 6.14 4.88 9.04
C LYS A 58 6.17 3.41 9.45
N ALA A 59 6.53 2.55 8.53
CA ALA A 59 6.68 1.12 8.71
C ALA A 59 8.14 0.72 8.55
N ASN A 60 8.66 -0.03 9.52
CA ASN A 60 10.04 -0.51 9.55
C ASN A 60 10.01 -2.00 9.20
N LEU A 61 10.56 -2.33 8.04
CA LEU A 61 10.76 -3.69 7.57
C LEU A 61 12.15 -4.18 8.01
N ALA A 62 12.48 -5.43 7.71
CA ALA A 62 13.76 -6.01 8.12
C ALA A 62 14.96 -5.30 7.45
N THR A 63 14.80 -4.89 6.20
CA THR A 63 15.88 -4.36 5.35
C THR A 63 15.59 -2.96 4.81
N ASN A 64 14.40 -2.40 5.06
CA ASN A 64 14.00 -1.12 4.49
C ASN A 64 12.99 -0.41 5.41
N VAL A 65 12.72 0.85 5.12
CA VAL A 65 11.73 1.68 5.81
C VAL A 65 10.85 2.34 4.76
N VAL A 66 9.55 2.35 5.00
CA VAL A 66 8.59 3.04 4.13
C VAL A 66 7.75 4.01 4.95
N THR A 67 7.58 5.21 4.42
CA THR A 67 6.54 6.14 4.86
C THR A 67 5.35 5.97 3.94
N VAL A 68 4.21 5.57 4.49
CA VAL A 68 2.93 5.47 3.75
C VAL A 68 2.09 6.67 4.11
N VAL A 69 1.70 7.45 3.11
CA VAL A 69 0.98 8.70 3.23
C VAL A 69 -0.36 8.56 2.51
N PHE A 70 -1.45 8.92 3.18
CA PHE A 70 -2.80 8.74 2.66
C PHE A 70 -3.42 10.09 2.30
N GLY A 71 -3.98 10.17 1.10
CA GLY A 71 -4.98 11.16 0.73
C GLY A 71 -6.39 10.70 1.12
N GLN A 72 -7.38 11.60 1.06
CA GLN A 72 -8.80 11.20 1.14
C GLN A 72 -9.31 10.69 -0.21
N THR A 73 -8.64 11.06 -1.29
CA THR A 73 -8.95 10.68 -2.68
C THR A 73 -7.70 10.32 -3.48
N ALA A 74 -7.87 9.78 -4.68
CA ALA A 74 -6.75 9.57 -5.61
C ALA A 74 -6.09 10.90 -6.04
N ALA A 75 -6.86 11.98 -6.19
CA ALA A 75 -6.33 13.30 -6.54
C ALA A 75 -5.45 13.87 -5.41
N ASP A 76 -5.77 13.59 -4.14
CA ASP A 76 -4.91 13.94 -3.01
C ASP A 76 -3.58 13.19 -3.07
N ALA A 77 -3.61 11.90 -3.45
CA ALA A 77 -2.40 11.11 -3.63
C ALA A 77 -1.52 11.65 -4.75
N ASP A 78 -2.11 12.06 -5.88
CA ASP A 78 -1.36 12.73 -6.96
C ASP A 78 -0.69 14.02 -6.47
N ASN A 79 -1.38 14.80 -5.62
CA ASN A 79 -0.82 16.01 -5.02
C ASN A 79 0.34 15.68 -4.04
N ILE A 80 0.23 14.61 -3.26
CA ILE A 80 1.28 14.13 -2.35
C ILE A 80 2.50 13.64 -3.14
N ASP A 81 2.30 12.84 -4.19
CA ASP A 81 3.37 12.37 -5.09
C ASP A 81 4.13 13.57 -5.68
N GLN A 82 3.40 14.53 -6.23
CA GLN A 82 3.98 15.76 -6.76
C GLN A 82 4.74 16.55 -5.69
N ALA A 83 4.24 16.62 -4.46
CA ALA A 83 4.93 17.31 -3.37
C ALA A 83 6.29 16.65 -3.10
N TYR A 84 6.34 15.32 -2.97
CA TYR A 84 7.62 14.61 -2.81
C TYR A 84 8.57 14.84 -3.98
N ARG A 85 8.06 14.82 -5.21
CA ARG A 85 8.86 15.14 -6.39
C ARG A 85 9.41 16.56 -6.35
N ARG A 86 8.66 17.56 -5.87
CA ARG A 86 9.13 18.95 -5.76
C ARG A 86 10.17 19.14 -4.67
N PHE A 87 10.01 18.46 -3.52
CA PHE A 87 10.88 18.64 -2.35
C PHE A 87 12.09 17.70 -2.32
N ARG A 88 12.25 16.81 -3.30
CA ARG A 88 13.43 15.93 -3.39
C ARG A 88 14.72 16.72 -3.60
N SER A 89 15.83 16.17 -3.13
CA SER A 89 17.16 16.63 -3.55
C SER A 89 17.46 16.20 -4.99
N ALA A 90 18.24 17.01 -5.74
CA ALA A 90 18.55 16.75 -7.15
C ALA A 90 19.25 15.41 -7.41
N ASN A 91 19.94 14.85 -6.41
CA ASN A 91 20.69 13.60 -6.51
C ASN A 91 19.89 12.36 -6.09
N VAL A 92 18.58 12.48 -5.85
CA VAL A 92 17.72 11.37 -5.43
C VAL A 92 16.90 10.89 -6.62
N GLY A 93 17.07 9.61 -6.98
CA GLY A 93 16.22 8.91 -7.94
C GLY A 93 14.82 8.66 -7.38
N ILE A 94 14.01 9.72 -7.28
CA ILE A 94 12.69 9.66 -6.62
C ILE A 94 11.77 8.61 -7.26
N ASP A 95 11.88 8.41 -8.57
CA ASP A 95 11.08 7.43 -9.32
C ASP A 95 11.34 5.98 -8.87
N ASP A 96 12.49 5.73 -8.25
CA ASP A 96 12.88 4.42 -7.77
C ASP A 96 12.24 4.08 -6.40
N VAL A 97 11.97 5.11 -5.61
CA VAL A 97 11.56 5.01 -4.20
C VAL A 97 10.18 5.60 -3.93
N LEU A 98 9.51 6.18 -4.91
CA LEU A 98 8.17 6.76 -4.77
C LEU A 98 7.17 5.95 -5.59
N ARG A 99 6.14 5.44 -4.92
CA ARG A 99 5.10 4.62 -5.56
C ARG A 99 3.73 5.04 -5.07
N GLN A 100 2.74 5.07 -5.96
CA GLN A 100 1.36 5.36 -5.61
C GLN A 100 0.47 4.12 -5.84
N GLN A 101 -0.49 3.91 -4.95
CA GLN A 101 -1.54 2.90 -5.08
C GLN A 101 -2.85 3.48 -4.56
N GLY A 102 -3.80 3.73 -5.46
CA GLY A 102 -5.07 4.37 -5.11
C GLY A 102 -4.84 5.76 -4.49
N ASN A 103 -5.32 5.95 -3.26
CA ASN A 103 -5.14 7.17 -2.48
C ASN A 103 -3.89 7.16 -1.57
N ALA A 104 -3.03 6.14 -1.65
CA ALA A 104 -1.83 6.03 -0.82
C ALA A 104 -0.57 6.26 -1.66
N VAL A 105 0.39 6.99 -1.08
CA VAL A 105 1.75 7.20 -1.61
C VAL A 105 2.75 6.57 -0.65
N MET A 106 3.66 5.77 -1.18
CA MET A 106 4.72 5.08 -0.46
C MET A 106 6.06 5.71 -0.85
N LEU A 107 6.71 6.34 0.13
CA LEU A 107 8.10 6.79 0.01
C LEU A 107 9.01 5.82 0.74
N TRP A 108 9.83 5.12 -0.02
CA TRP A 108 10.80 4.14 0.45
C TRP A 108 12.13 4.82 0.78
N HIS A 109 12.85 4.30 1.78
CA HIS A 109 14.18 4.80 2.11
C HIS A 109 15.22 4.36 1.06
N GLU A 110 15.09 3.14 0.58
CA GLU A 110 15.92 2.52 -0.47
C GLU A 110 15.02 1.83 -1.51
N HIS A 111 15.59 1.44 -2.65
CA HIS A 111 14.88 0.63 -3.66
C HIS A 111 14.19 -0.57 -2.98
N PRO A 112 12.87 -0.70 -3.06
CA PRO A 112 12.17 -1.79 -2.38
C PRO A 112 12.25 -3.08 -3.18
N SER A 113 12.40 -4.21 -2.47
CA SER A 113 12.22 -5.53 -3.08
C SER A 113 10.75 -5.78 -3.42
N ASP A 114 10.47 -6.69 -4.37
CA ASP A 114 9.10 -7.12 -4.68
C ASP A 114 8.37 -7.68 -3.46
N ALA A 115 9.11 -8.36 -2.57
CA ALA A 115 8.57 -8.87 -1.32
C ALA A 115 8.14 -7.74 -0.37
N ASP A 116 8.94 -6.68 -0.25
CA ASP A 116 8.60 -5.51 0.57
C ASP A 116 7.38 -4.78 -0.01
N ILE A 117 7.35 -4.57 -1.33
CA ILE A 117 6.21 -3.96 -2.02
C ILE A 117 4.95 -4.78 -1.72
N ALA A 118 4.95 -6.08 -2.03
CA ALA A 118 3.80 -6.95 -1.80
C ALA A 118 3.35 -6.96 -0.33
N ARG A 119 4.29 -6.88 0.60
CA ARG A 119 4.01 -6.86 2.04
C ARG A 119 3.28 -5.61 2.48
N ILE A 120 3.59 -4.45 1.90
CA ILE A 120 2.90 -3.19 2.20
C ILE A 120 1.58 -3.10 1.43
N THR A 121 1.59 -3.39 0.13
CA THR A 121 0.45 -3.15 -0.77
C THR A 121 -0.74 -4.07 -0.50
N ARG A 122 -0.53 -5.26 0.07
CA ARG A 122 -1.62 -6.14 0.53
C ARG A 122 -2.42 -5.58 1.71
N CYS A 123 -1.90 -4.55 2.39
CA CYS A 123 -2.55 -3.87 3.50
C CYS A 123 -3.17 -2.53 3.10
N LEU A 124 -3.12 -2.18 1.81
CA LEU A 124 -3.71 -0.97 1.24
C LEU A 124 -5.08 -1.28 0.61
#